data_AF-A0A2G2V5A2-F1
#
_entry.id   AF-A0A2G2V5A2-F1
#
_cell.length_a   1.000
_cell.length_b   1.000
_cell.length_c   1.000
_cell.angle_alpha   90.00
_cell.angle_beta   90.00
_cell.angle_gamma   90.00
#
_symmetry.space_group_name_H-M   'P 1'
#
loop_
_entity.id
_entity.type
_entity.pdbx_description
1 polymer ?
#
loop_
_entity_poly.entity_id
_entity_poly.type
_entity_poly.pdbx_seq_one_letter_code
_entity_poly.pdbx_strand_id
1 'polypeptide(L)'
;MDQAISIMAQSGFAELIDFNPIRATDVQLPAGGTFVIAHSFAESQKAVTAAVNYNNRVVECRLAATVLGIKLGMEPQEAICSVKTLSDVEGLCLSFACTRGLSDPVLAVEERAKRVHAFKDTVSSELSDEDMLKKLGDLMNESHYSCSVHYECTCPELEELVKICRDNGALGARFTGAGWGGCAVALVKESLAPQFILNLKEQFYQSRIDKGTISKNDLGLYVFASKPSSGAAIFRF
;
A
#
# COMPACT_ATOMS: atom_id res chain seq x y z
N MET A 1 -1.94 11.83 0.00
CA MET A 1 -0.73 11.00 -0.08
C MET A 1 -0.01 11.27 -1.40
N ASP A 2 -0.66 11.00 -2.53
CA ASP A 2 -0.06 11.13 -3.88
C ASP A 2 0.52 12.53 -4.17
N GLN A 3 -0.21 13.60 -3.82
CA GLN A 3 0.29 14.97 -3.99
C GLN A 3 1.48 15.26 -3.07
N ALA A 4 1.43 14.74 -1.85
CA ALA A 4 2.47 14.95 -0.85
C ALA A 4 3.79 14.32 -1.32
N ILE A 5 3.78 13.04 -1.71
CA ILE A 5 4.99 12.37 -2.22
C ILE A 5 5.47 13.00 -3.53
N SER A 6 4.56 13.42 -4.42
CA SER A 6 4.95 14.06 -5.67
C SER A 6 5.71 15.38 -5.46
N ILE A 7 5.50 16.08 -4.34
CA ILE A 7 6.15 17.35 -4.05
C ILE A 7 7.35 17.15 -3.12
N MET A 8 7.20 16.30 -2.10
CA MET A 8 8.13 16.21 -0.97
C MET A 8 9.17 15.10 -1.13
N ALA A 9 9.07 14.23 -2.14
CA ALA A 9 10.00 13.11 -2.31
C ALA A 9 11.45 13.55 -2.50
N GLN A 10 12.35 12.83 -1.85
CA GLN A 10 13.79 12.99 -2.01
C GLN A 10 14.41 11.78 -2.72
N SER A 11 15.41 12.05 -3.59
CA SER A 11 16.13 10.99 -4.29
C SER A 11 16.84 10.08 -3.30
N GLY A 12 16.64 8.76 -3.44
CA GLY A 12 17.24 7.75 -2.56
C GLY A 12 16.45 7.41 -1.30
N PHE A 13 15.41 8.16 -0.95
CA PHE A 13 14.59 7.93 0.24
C PHE A 13 13.13 7.63 -0.10
N ALA A 14 12.55 6.65 0.57
CA ALA A 14 11.10 6.60 0.70
C ALA A 14 10.66 7.64 1.75
N GLU A 15 9.36 7.95 1.82
CA GLU A 15 8.84 8.92 2.79
C GLU A 15 7.76 8.31 3.66
N LEU A 16 7.86 8.47 4.97
CA LEU A 16 6.73 8.34 5.88
C LEU A 16 5.97 9.67 5.87
N ILE A 17 4.75 9.65 5.34
CA ILE A 17 3.91 10.84 5.21
C ILE A 17 2.85 10.86 6.31
N ASP A 18 2.96 11.82 7.21
CA ASP A 18 1.93 12.13 8.21
C ASP A 18 0.90 13.11 7.64
N PHE A 19 -0.29 13.08 8.21
CA PHE A 19 -1.37 14.03 7.92
C PHE A 19 -1.78 14.74 9.22
N ASN A 20 -2.21 16.00 9.11
CA ASN A 20 -2.69 16.85 10.21
C ASN A 20 -1.65 17.09 11.34
N PRO A 21 -0.55 17.83 11.08
CA PRO A 21 -0.20 18.51 9.84
C PRO A 21 0.52 17.59 8.83
N ILE A 22 0.56 18.02 7.56
CA ILE A 22 1.31 17.29 6.54
C ILE A 22 2.82 17.35 6.82
N ARG A 23 3.47 16.19 6.90
CA ARG A 23 4.93 16.06 7.06
C ARG A 23 5.41 14.87 6.23
N ALA A 24 6.64 14.94 5.74
CA ALA A 24 7.36 13.81 5.15
C ALA A 24 8.62 13.58 5.97
N THR A 25 8.87 12.33 6.34
CA THR A 25 10.06 11.91 7.06
C THR A 25 10.77 10.85 6.24
N ASP A 26 12.03 11.12 5.91
CA ASP A 26 12.87 10.22 5.12
C ASP A 26 12.96 8.82 5.75
N VAL A 27 12.79 7.80 4.91
CA VAL A 27 12.92 6.38 5.25
C VAL A 27 13.93 5.76 4.30
N GLN A 28 15.13 5.51 4.81
CA GLN A 28 16.21 4.86 4.07
C GLN A 28 15.93 3.36 3.95
N LEU A 29 15.50 2.91 2.78
CA LEU A 29 15.27 1.48 2.54
C LEU A 29 16.57 0.66 2.65
N PRO A 30 16.52 -0.59 3.15
CA PRO A 30 17.70 -1.44 3.29
C PRO A 30 18.38 -1.73 1.94
N ALA A 31 19.68 -1.94 2.00
CA ALA A 31 20.46 -2.32 0.83
C ALA A 31 20.11 -3.73 0.35
N GLY A 32 20.42 -4.03 -0.92
CA GLY A 32 20.23 -5.36 -1.50
C GLY A 32 18.78 -5.73 -1.82
N GLY A 33 17.81 -4.86 -1.54
CA GLY A 33 16.43 -4.96 -2.01
C GLY A 33 16.10 -3.94 -3.08
N THR A 34 15.19 -4.28 -3.99
CA THR A 34 14.60 -3.32 -4.94
C THR A 34 13.12 -3.59 -5.09
N PHE A 35 12.38 -2.55 -5.46
CA PHE A 35 10.97 -2.67 -5.81
C PHE A 35 10.80 -2.83 -7.31
N VAL A 36 10.03 -3.83 -7.72
CA VAL A 36 9.56 -4.02 -9.10
C VAL A 36 8.09 -3.63 -9.16
N ILE A 37 7.78 -2.73 -10.09
CA ILE A 37 6.41 -2.31 -10.40
C ILE A 37 5.94 -3.11 -11.60
N ALA A 38 4.72 -3.64 -11.52
CA ALA A 38 4.11 -4.44 -12.57
C ALA A 38 2.63 -4.02 -12.75
N HIS A 39 2.23 -3.65 -13.96
CA HIS A 39 0.85 -3.26 -14.28
C HIS A 39 -0.01 -4.51 -14.57
N SER A 40 -1.21 -4.61 -13.98
CA SER A 40 -2.09 -5.79 -14.12
C SER A 40 -2.91 -5.81 -15.41
N PHE A 41 -3.04 -4.66 -16.06
CA PHE A 41 -3.92 -4.40 -17.21
C PHE A 41 -5.42 -4.51 -16.92
N ALA A 42 -5.81 -4.66 -15.65
CA ALA A 42 -7.18 -4.40 -15.25
C ALA A 42 -7.40 -2.88 -15.19
N GLU A 43 -8.40 -2.43 -15.95
CA GLU A 43 -8.80 -1.02 -15.98
C GLU A 43 -9.60 -0.68 -14.72
N SER A 44 -9.09 0.27 -13.95
CA SER A 44 -9.83 0.86 -12.82
C SER A 44 -10.41 2.20 -13.27
N GLN A 45 -11.68 2.21 -13.68
CA GLN A 45 -12.40 3.43 -14.05
C GLN A 45 -12.82 4.20 -12.78
N LYS A 46 -11.82 4.77 -12.08
CA LYS A 46 -11.97 5.33 -10.73
C LYS A 46 -13.08 6.37 -10.63
N ALA A 47 -13.24 7.25 -11.62
CA ALA A 47 -14.26 8.29 -11.60
C ALA A 47 -15.67 7.71 -11.78
N VAL A 48 -15.83 6.74 -12.70
CA VAL A 48 -17.12 6.11 -13.02
C VAL A 48 -17.59 5.22 -11.86
N THR A 49 -16.68 4.43 -11.31
CA THR A 49 -16.96 3.48 -10.23
C THR A 49 -16.81 4.09 -8.84
N ALA A 50 -16.54 5.40 -8.73
CA ALA A 50 -16.24 6.06 -7.46
C ALA A 50 -17.31 5.80 -6.40
N ALA A 51 -18.58 5.92 -6.78
CA ALA A 51 -19.71 5.79 -5.86
C ALA A 51 -19.87 4.39 -5.24
N VAL A 52 -19.38 3.35 -5.91
CA VAL A 52 -19.49 1.95 -5.46
C VAL A 52 -18.17 1.37 -4.94
N ASN A 53 -17.04 1.95 -5.37
CA ASN A 53 -15.69 1.53 -4.97
C ASN A 53 -15.05 2.56 -4.03
N TYR A 54 -14.27 3.49 -4.58
CA TYR A 54 -13.39 4.37 -3.79
C TYR A 54 -14.15 5.25 -2.79
N ASN A 55 -15.15 6.02 -3.25
CA ASN A 55 -15.93 6.90 -2.37
C ASN A 55 -16.82 6.10 -1.41
N ASN A 56 -17.29 4.92 -1.81
CA ASN A 56 -18.04 4.04 -0.91
C ASN A 56 -17.19 3.68 0.31
N ARG A 57 -15.94 3.26 0.10
CA ARG A 57 -15.00 2.94 1.19
C ARG A 57 -14.69 4.14 2.09
N VAL A 58 -14.64 5.35 1.53
CA VAL A 58 -14.50 6.59 2.32
C VAL A 58 -15.71 6.81 3.22
N VAL A 59 -16.92 6.64 2.69
CA VAL A 59 -18.16 6.78 3.45
C VAL A 59 -18.25 5.71 4.54
N GLU A 60 -17.96 4.45 4.22
CA GLU A 60 -17.95 3.35 5.19
C GLU A 60 -16.99 3.60 6.34
N CYS A 61 -15.75 4.04 6.06
CA CYS A 61 -14.79 4.36 7.11
C CYS A 61 -15.26 5.51 8.01
N ARG A 62 -15.88 6.54 7.43
CA ARG A 62 -16.43 7.67 8.20
C ARG A 62 -17.62 7.27 9.05
N LEU A 63 -18.51 6.43 8.51
CA LEU A 63 -19.64 5.88 9.27
C LEU A 63 -19.14 4.99 10.41
N ALA A 64 -18.17 4.10 10.14
CA ALA A 64 -17.55 3.26 11.15
C ALA A 64 -16.93 4.10 12.27
N ALA A 65 -16.18 5.16 11.94
CA ALA A 65 -15.61 6.07 12.92
C ALA A 65 -16.67 6.76 13.79
N THR A 66 -17.73 7.29 13.15
CA THR A 66 -18.85 7.93 13.87
C THR A 66 -19.53 6.94 14.82
N VAL A 67 -19.83 5.74 14.35
CA VAL A 67 -20.47 4.69 15.16
C VAL A 67 -19.58 4.27 16.32
N LEU A 68 -18.27 4.11 16.09
CA LEU A 68 -17.29 3.82 17.15
C LEU A 68 -17.28 4.94 18.20
N GLY A 69 -17.19 6.21 17.78
CA GLY A 69 -17.24 7.35 18.70
C GLY A 69 -18.47 7.32 19.61
N ILE A 70 -19.66 7.09 19.04
CA ILE A 70 -20.91 6.96 19.82
C ILE A 70 -20.85 5.78 20.78
N LYS A 71 -20.38 4.61 20.32
CA LYS A 71 -20.27 3.41 21.17
C LYS A 71 -19.24 3.55 22.28
N LEU A 72 -18.27 4.44 22.11
CA LEU A 72 -17.23 4.75 23.09
C LEU A 72 -17.60 5.93 24.01
N GLY A 73 -18.82 6.45 23.89
CA GLY A 73 -19.40 7.41 24.84
C GLY A 73 -19.48 8.86 24.34
N MET A 74 -19.21 9.14 23.07
CA MET A 74 -19.50 10.46 22.49
C MET A 74 -21.01 10.66 22.31
N GLU A 75 -21.49 11.90 22.50
CA GLU A 75 -22.87 12.24 22.19
C GLU A 75 -23.13 12.12 20.68
N PRO A 76 -24.28 11.56 20.24
CA PRO A 76 -24.53 11.31 18.82
C PRO A 76 -24.39 12.53 17.91
N GLN A 77 -24.90 13.68 18.33
CA GLN A 77 -24.81 14.92 17.56
C GLN A 77 -23.37 15.44 17.45
N GLU A 78 -22.58 15.28 18.51
CA GLU A 78 -21.17 15.63 18.50
C GLU A 78 -20.40 14.72 17.53
N ALA A 79 -20.55 13.40 17.67
CA ALA A 79 -19.84 12.44 16.83
C ALA A 79 -20.11 12.65 15.34
N ILE A 80 -21.36 12.88 14.95
CA ILE A 80 -21.74 13.16 13.54
C ILE A 80 -21.06 14.43 13.01
N CYS A 81 -20.95 15.46 13.85
CA CYS A 81 -20.39 16.75 13.48
C CYS A 81 -18.86 16.76 13.46
N SER A 82 -18.21 16.16 14.46
CA SER A 82 -16.77 16.28 14.70
C SER A 82 -15.94 15.13 14.12
N VAL A 83 -16.43 13.89 14.12
CA VAL A 83 -15.67 12.72 13.66
C VAL A 83 -15.67 12.67 12.13
N LYS A 84 -14.46 12.69 11.54
CA LYS A 84 -14.24 12.64 10.09
C LYS A 84 -13.52 11.37 9.67
N THR A 85 -12.62 10.88 10.51
CA THR A 85 -11.73 9.77 10.23
C THR A 85 -11.66 8.81 11.42
N LEU A 86 -11.14 7.61 11.19
CA LEU A 86 -10.93 6.64 12.27
C LEU A 86 -9.87 7.08 13.27
N SER A 87 -8.90 7.90 12.86
CA SER A 87 -7.89 8.48 13.75
C SER A 87 -8.50 9.41 14.81
N ASP A 88 -9.64 10.05 14.51
CA ASP A 88 -10.31 10.94 15.47
C ASP A 88 -10.85 10.19 16.70
N VAL A 89 -11.07 8.88 16.59
CA VAL A 89 -11.61 8.02 17.65
C VAL A 89 -10.59 7.01 18.20
N GLU A 90 -9.35 7.00 17.68
CA GLU A 90 -8.30 6.06 18.07
C GLU A 90 -7.96 6.15 19.57
N GLY A 91 -7.83 7.36 20.12
CA GLY A 91 -7.58 7.56 21.55
C GLY A 91 -8.70 7.03 22.45
N LEU A 92 -9.95 7.05 21.98
CA LEU A 92 -11.09 6.47 22.69
C LEU A 92 -11.02 4.93 22.67
N CYS A 93 -10.67 4.33 21.52
CA CYS A 93 -10.47 2.89 21.39
C CYS A 93 -9.38 2.39 22.35
N LEU A 94 -8.24 3.07 22.41
CA LEU A 94 -7.13 2.75 23.32
C LEU A 94 -7.57 2.82 24.79
N SER A 95 -8.25 3.90 25.17
CA SER A 95 -8.76 4.07 26.53
C SER A 95 -9.74 2.95 26.91
N PHE A 96 -10.64 2.57 25.99
CA PHE A 96 -11.61 1.50 26.18
C PHE A 96 -10.95 0.11 26.30
N ALA A 97 -9.90 -0.16 25.53
CA ALA A 97 -9.15 -1.42 25.63
C ALA A 97 -8.41 -1.53 26.97
N CYS A 98 -7.72 -0.47 27.37
CA CYS A 98 -7.01 -0.39 28.66
C CYS A 98 -7.93 -0.67 29.85
N THR A 99 -9.15 -0.10 29.87
CA THR A 99 -10.12 -0.34 30.96
C THR A 99 -10.61 -1.79 31.05
N ARG A 100 -10.43 -2.61 30.01
CA ARG A 100 -10.79 -4.04 29.98
C ARG A 100 -9.60 -4.98 30.10
N GLY A 101 -8.39 -4.46 30.33
CA GLY A 101 -7.17 -5.26 30.35
C GLY A 101 -6.86 -5.93 29.02
N LEU A 102 -7.43 -5.43 27.91
CA LEU A 102 -7.11 -5.88 26.57
C LEU A 102 -5.91 -5.06 26.07
N SER A 103 -4.87 -5.75 25.63
CA SER A 103 -3.65 -5.11 25.11
C SER A 103 -3.73 -4.75 23.62
N ASP A 104 -4.83 -5.08 22.92
CA ASP A 104 -4.95 -4.88 21.47
C ASP A 104 -6.35 -4.40 21.07
N PRO A 105 -6.54 -3.10 20.76
CA PRO A 105 -7.78 -2.59 20.20
C PRO A 105 -7.83 -2.81 18.67
N VAL A 106 -8.98 -3.30 18.19
CA VAL A 106 -9.64 -3.04 16.88
C VAL A 106 -8.91 -3.37 15.54
N LEU A 107 -9.66 -3.95 14.61
CA LEU A 107 -9.24 -5.06 13.74
C LEU A 107 -9.16 -4.77 12.22
N ALA A 108 -8.94 -3.52 11.76
CA ALA A 108 -8.71 -3.31 10.31
C ALA A 108 -7.92 -2.04 9.94
N VAL A 109 -8.38 -0.85 10.37
CA VAL A 109 -7.69 0.42 10.05
C VAL A 109 -6.49 0.64 10.94
N GLU A 110 -6.58 0.22 12.21
CA GLU A 110 -5.41 0.09 13.06
C GLU A 110 -4.39 -0.88 12.46
N GLU A 111 -4.80 -2.02 11.89
CA GLU A 111 -3.80 -2.95 11.34
C GLU A 111 -2.99 -2.32 10.20
N ARG A 112 -3.61 -1.52 9.34
CA ARG A 112 -2.89 -0.83 8.26
C ARG A 112 -1.96 0.25 8.82
N ALA A 113 -2.43 1.07 9.76
CA ALA A 113 -1.61 2.09 10.41
C ALA A 113 -0.43 1.46 11.18
N LYS A 114 -0.71 0.40 11.97
CA LYS A 114 0.27 -0.42 12.68
C LYS A 114 1.29 -1.01 11.72
N ARG A 115 0.89 -1.55 10.56
CA ARG A 115 1.82 -2.09 9.55
C ARG A 115 2.73 -1.01 8.95
N VAL A 116 2.25 0.23 8.77
CA VAL A 116 3.09 1.34 8.29
C VAL A 116 4.16 1.68 9.33
N HIS A 117 3.80 1.81 10.60
CA HIS A 117 4.78 2.05 11.67
C HIS A 117 5.72 0.86 11.83
N ALA A 118 5.21 -0.38 11.83
CA ALA A 118 6.04 -1.58 11.90
C ALA A 118 7.03 -1.68 10.73
N PHE A 119 6.64 -1.24 9.53
CA PHE A 119 7.54 -1.17 8.37
C PHE A 119 8.67 -0.17 8.64
N LYS A 120 8.33 1.06 9.06
CA LYS A 120 9.31 2.11 9.40
C LYS A 120 10.24 1.70 10.54
N ASP A 121 9.70 1.09 11.58
CA ASP A 121 10.45 0.62 12.73
C ASP A 121 11.37 -0.55 12.36
N THR A 122 10.92 -1.43 11.45
CA THR A 122 11.75 -2.51 10.90
C THR A 122 12.94 -1.94 10.12
N VAL A 123 12.70 -0.91 9.30
CA VAL A 123 13.78 -0.21 8.58
C VAL A 123 14.78 0.44 9.54
N SER A 124 14.33 0.88 10.72
CA SER A 124 15.17 1.54 11.73
C SER A 124 15.73 0.58 12.78
N SER A 125 15.60 -0.74 12.58
CA SER A 125 16.00 -1.76 13.55
C SER A 125 17.41 -2.30 13.29
N GLU A 126 17.99 -2.95 14.31
CA GLU A 126 19.32 -3.59 14.25
C GLU A 126 19.31 -4.97 13.56
N LEU A 127 18.34 -5.23 12.68
CA LEU A 127 18.27 -6.49 11.93
C LEU A 127 19.34 -6.51 10.82
N SER A 128 19.75 -7.71 10.42
CA SER A 128 20.53 -7.88 9.19
C SER A 128 19.70 -7.42 7.98
N ASP A 129 20.35 -6.97 6.90
CA ASP A 129 19.65 -6.57 5.66
C ASP A 129 18.73 -7.68 5.16
N GLU A 130 19.13 -8.95 5.28
CA GLU A 130 18.34 -10.09 4.83
C GLU A 130 17.08 -10.30 5.70
N ASP A 131 17.23 -10.28 7.03
CA ASP A 131 16.09 -10.43 7.95
C ASP A 131 15.14 -9.24 7.86
N MET A 132 15.70 -8.04 7.70
CA MET A 132 14.95 -6.81 7.49
C MET A 132 14.11 -6.92 6.21
N LEU A 133 14.73 -7.25 5.07
CA LEU A 133 14.02 -7.41 3.80
C LEU A 133 12.92 -8.47 3.87
N LYS A 134 13.18 -9.60 4.54
CA LYS A 134 12.16 -10.64 4.75
C LYS A 134 10.98 -10.09 5.55
N LYS A 135 11.23 -9.41 6.67
CA LYS A 135 10.17 -8.84 7.53
C LYS A 135 9.37 -7.75 6.81
N LEU A 136 10.02 -6.91 6.02
CA LEU A 136 9.33 -5.93 5.16
C LEU A 136 8.43 -6.64 4.12
N GLY A 137 8.91 -7.73 3.53
CA GLY A 137 8.13 -8.57 2.62
C GLY A 137 6.90 -9.19 3.27
N ASP A 138 7.05 -9.73 4.48
CA ASP A 138 5.96 -10.29 5.28
C ASP A 138 4.86 -9.23 5.54
N LEU A 139 5.26 -8.02 5.97
CA LEU A 139 4.34 -6.88 6.17
C LEU A 139 3.60 -6.47 4.87
N MET A 140 4.27 -6.52 3.72
CA MET A 140 3.62 -6.26 2.43
C MET A 140 2.58 -7.32 2.09
N ASN A 141 2.87 -8.60 2.38
CA ASN A 141 1.95 -9.70 2.10
C ASN A 141 0.70 -9.63 2.99
N GLU A 142 0.88 -9.34 4.28
CA GLU A 142 -0.22 -9.08 5.22
C GLU A 142 -1.05 -7.89 4.77
N SER A 143 -0.41 -6.81 4.31
CA SER A 143 -1.13 -5.66 3.76
C SER A 143 -1.93 -6.02 2.50
N HIS A 144 -1.44 -6.92 1.65
CA HIS A 144 -2.20 -7.36 0.48
C HIS A 144 -3.42 -8.17 0.91
N TYR A 145 -3.24 -9.13 1.82
CA TYR A 145 -4.32 -9.96 2.34
C TYR A 145 -5.44 -9.10 2.95
N SER A 146 -5.08 -8.15 3.81
CA SER A 146 -6.03 -7.22 4.42
C SER A 146 -6.81 -6.41 3.37
N CYS A 147 -6.15 -5.96 2.30
CA CYS A 147 -6.83 -5.24 1.23
C CYS A 147 -7.69 -6.13 0.32
N SER A 148 -7.32 -7.40 0.15
CA SER A 148 -8.08 -8.36 -0.65
C SER A 148 -9.33 -8.83 0.09
N VAL A 149 -9.17 -9.24 1.36
CA VAL A 149 -10.22 -9.89 2.15
C VAL A 149 -11.05 -8.90 2.97
N HIS A 150 -10.43 -7.91 3.61
CA HIS A 150 -11.15 -7.01 4.52
C HIS A 150 -11.58 -5.71 3.86
N TYR A 151 -10.73 -5.14 2.99
CA TYR A 151 -11.04 -3.89 2.28
C TYR A 151 -11.68 -4.12 0.90
N GLU A 152 -11.58 -5.35 0.38
CA GLU A 152 -12.15 -5.80 -0.89
C GLU A 152 -11.85 -4.84 -2.06
N CYS A 153 -10.60 -4.39 -2.16
CA CYS A 153 -10.18 -3.46 -3.21
C CYS A 153 -9.19 -4.05 -4.22
N THR A 154 -9.12 -5.37 -4.35
CA THR A 154 -8.33 -6.04 -5.38
C THR A 154 -9.20 -6.49 -6.55
N CYS A 155 -8.61 -7.19 -7.52
CA CYS A 155 -9.31 -7.76 -8.67
C CYS A 155 -8.58 -9.03 -9.14
N PRO A 156 -9.21 -9.92 -9.92
CA PRO A 156 -8.61 -11.19 -10.34
C PRO A 156 -7.22 -11.04 -10.98
N GLU A 157 -7.02 -10.02 -11.81
CA GLU A 157 -5.74 -9.76 -12.48
C GLU A 157 -4.64 -9.31 -11.51
N LEU A 158 -5.01 -8.55 -10.46
CA LEU A 158 -4.06 -8.19 -9.41
C LEU A 158 -3.71 -9.38 -8.53
N GLU A 159 -4.68 -10.24 -8.21
CA GLU A 159 -4.44 -11.46 -7.43
C GLU A 159 -3.54 -12.44 -8.21
N GLU A 160 -3.81 -12.64 -9.50
CA GLU A 160 -2.95 -13.41 -10.41
C GLU A 160 -1.53 -12.84 -10.43
N LEU A 161 -1.38 -11.53 -10.64
CA LEU A 161 -0.08 -10.88 -10.72
C LEU A 161 0.70 -10.98 -9.40
N VAL A 162 0.05 -10.71 -8.27
CA VAL A 162 0.69 -10.80 -6.95
C VAL A 162 1.09 -12.24 -6.65
N LYS A 163 0.26 -13.22 -7.00
CA LYS A 163 0.62 -14.64 -6.86
C LYS A 163 1.87 -14.97 -7.68
N ILE A 164 1.90 -14.60 -8.95
CA ILE A 164 3.06 -14.86 -9.83
C ILE A 164 4.32 -14.16 -9.29
N CYS A 165 4.21 -12.93 -8.78
CA CYS A 165 5.33 -12.26 -8.11
C CYS A 165 5.87 -13.12 -6.96
N ARG A 166 5.02 -13.64 -6.07
CA ARG A 166 5.46 -14.45 -4.93
C ARG A 166 6.08 -15.78 -5.38
N ASP A 167 5.44 -16.47 -6.33
CA ASP A 167 5.92 -17.74 -6.88
C ASP A 167 7.31 -17.61 -7.54
N ASN A 168 7.68 -16.40 -8.00
CA ASN A 168 8.95 -16.11 -8.65
C ASN A 168 9.99 -15.41 -7.75
N GLY A 169 9.80 -15.47 -6.42
CA GLY A 169 10.83 -15.05 -5.47
C GLY A 169 10.71 -13.62 -4.96
N ALA A 170 9.55 -12.97 -5.10
CA ALA A 170 9.26 -11.76 -4.33
C ALA A 170 9.19 -12.10 -2.83
N LEU A 171 9.92 -11.35 -2.02
CA LEU A 171 9.86 -11.42 -0.55
C LEU A 171 8.48 -10.95 -0.06
N GLY A 172 7.94 -9.93 -0.73
CA GLY A 172 6.56 -9.49 -0.54
C GLY A 172 6.01 -8.85 -1.80
N ALA A 173 4.72 -9.04 -2.05
CA ALA A 173 4.03 -8.43 -3.18
C ALA A 173 2.60 -8.03 -2.80
N ARG A 174 2.18 -6.87 -3.31
CA ARG A 174 0.86 -6.31 -3.09
C ARG A 174 0.46 -5.38 -4.23
N PHE A 175 -0.84 -5.14 -4.41
CA PHE A 175 -1.29 -4.01 -5.24
C PHE A 175 -0.86 -2.66 -4.60
N THR A 176 -0.79 -1.61 -5.43
CA THR A 176 -0.53 -0.24 -5.00
C THR A 176 -1.55 0.74 -5.59
N GLY A 177 -1.75 1.88 -4.93
CA GLY A 177 -2.77 2.86 -5.27
C GLY A 177 -4.16 2.50 -4.76
N ALA A 178 -5.19 2.86 -5.53
CA ALA A 178 -6.59 2.71 -5.11
C ALA A 178 -7.10 1.26 -5.15
N GLY A 179 -6.57 0.43 -6.06
CA GLY A 179 -7.05 -0.92 -6.30
C GLY A 179 -8.10 -1.02 -7.41
N TRP A 180 -8.79 -2.16 -7.45
CA TRP A 180 -9.69 -2.59 -8.54
C TRP A 180 -9.05 -2.52 -9.92
N GLY A 181 -7.74 -2.81 -9.99
CA GLY A 181 -6.89 -2.68 -11.16
C GLY A 181 -5.63 -1.85 -10.89
N GLY A 182 -4.92 -1.48 -11.96
CA GLY A 182 -3.68 -0.71 -11.87
C GLY A 182 -2.44 -1.59 -11.62
N CYS A 183 -1.62 -1.24 -10.63
CA CYS A 183 -0.29 -1.84 -10.46
C CYS A 183 -0.15 -2.69 -9.20
N ALA A 184 0.75 -3.66 -9.28
CA ALA A 184 1.39 -4.32 -8.16
C ALA A 184 2.81 -3.77 -7.93
N VAL A 185 3.24 -3.85 -6.68
CA VAL A 185 4.61 -3.58 -6.22
C VAL A 185 5.13 -4.83 -5.52
N ALA A 186 6.31 -5.28 -5.92
CA ALA A 186 6.98 -6.46 -5.37
C ALA A 186 8.36 -6.07 -4.83
N LEU A 187 8.67 -6.47 -3.60
CA LEU A 187 10.00 -6.39 -3.01
C LEU A 187 10.78 -7.65 -3.39
N VAL A 188 11.90 -7.46 -4.06
CA VAL A 188 12.78 -8.55 -4.52
C VAL A 188 14.22 -8.26 -4.10
N LYS A 189 15.04 -9.30 -3.93
CA LYS A 189 16.50 -9.12 -3.82
C LYS A 189 17.01 -8.48 -5.10
N GLU A 190 17.85 -7.46 -5.00
CA GLU A 190 18.32 -6.66 -6.14
C GLU A 190 19.02 -7.52 -7.19
N SER A 191 19.80 -8.50 -6.76
CA SER A 191 20.47 -9.47 -7.64
C SER A 191 19.52 -10.36 -8.44
N LEU A 192 18.28 -10.56 -7.97
CA LEU A 192 17.27 -11.39 -8.62
C LEU A 192 16.33 -10.60 -9.52
N ALA A 193 16.33 -9.26 -9.44
CA ALA A 193 15.38 -8.42 -10.15
C ALA A 193 15.37 -8.61 -11.69
N PRO A 194 16.51 -8.79 -12.38
CA PRO A 194 16.50 -9.03 -13.83
C PRO A 194 15.77 -10.33 -14.20
N GLN A 195 16.08 -11.44 -13.50
CA GLN A 195 15.43 -12.73 -13.75
C GLN A 195 13.95 -12.71 -13.36
N PHE A 196 13.63 -12.06 -12.23
CA PHE A 196 12.26 -11.85 -11.78
C PHE A 196 11.39 -11.18 -12.86
N ILE A 197 11.90 -10.09 -13.46
CA ILE A 197 11.20 -9.37 -14.53
C ILE A 197 11.00 -10.26 -15.76
N LEU A 198 11.99 -11.08 -16.13
CA LEU A 198 11.84 -12.04 -17.25
C LEU A 198 10.75 -13.06 -16.96
N ASN A 199 10.70 -13.60 -15.74
CA ASN A 199 9.66 -14.56 -15.36
C ASN A 199 8.26 -13.92 -15.40
N LEU A 200 8.10 -12.66 -14.98
CA LEU A 200 6.81 -11.95 -15.11
C LEU A 200 6.41 -11.75 -16.57
N LYS A 201 7.37 -11.41 -17.44
CA LYS A 201 7.13 -11.26 -18.89
C LYS A 201 6.59 -12.55 -19.49
N GLU A 202 7.15 -13.69 -19.10
CA GLU A 202 6.74 -15.00 -19.58
C GLU A 202 5.40 -15.45 -18.96
N GLN A 203 5.27 -15.42 -17.64
CA GLN A 203 4.16 -16.08 -16.95
C GLN A 203 2.88 -15.23 -16.89
N PHE A 204 3.00 -13.90 -16.83
CA PHE A 204 1.83 -13.01 -16.74
C PHE A 204 1.56 -12.29 -18.06
N TYR A 205 2.59 -11.71 -18.67
CA TYR A 205 2.40 -10.83 -19.83
C TYR A 205 2.31 -11.56 -21.16
N GLN A 206 2.92 -12.74 -21.33
CA GLN A 206 2.91 -13.45 -22.61
C GLN A 206 1.48 -13.76 -23.09
N SER A 207 0.61 -14.27 -22.21
CA SER A 207 -0.78 -14.54 -22.55
C SER A 207 -1.57 -13.30 -22.97
N ARG A 208 -1.18 -12.12 -22.48
CA ARG A 208 -1.78 -10.81 -22.80
C ARG A 208 -1.25 -10.27 -24.14
N ILE A 209 0.00 -10.58 -24.49
CA ILE A 209 0.57 -10.33 -25.82
C ILE A 209 -0.15 -11.19 -26.86
N ASP A 210 -0.31 -12.48 -26.57
CA ASP A 210 -0.92 -13.43 -27.50
C ASP A 210 -2.39 -13.08 -27.81
N LYS A 211 -3.09 -12.47 -26.83
CA LYS A 211 -4.45 -11.93 -26.99
C LYS A 211 -4.52 -10.57 -27.68
N GLY A 212 -3.37 -9.96 -28.00
CA GLY A 212 -3.30 -8.61 -28.59
C GLY A 212 -3.65 -7.49 -27.61
N THR A 213 -3.70 -7.75 -26.31
CA THR A 213 -3.97 -6.72 -25.28
C THR A 213 -2.80 -5.75 -25.16
N ILE A 214 -1.57 -6.24 -25.36
CA ILE A 214 -0.34 -5.46 -25.17
C ILE A 214 0.64 -5.75 -26.30
N SER A 215 1.41 -4.74 -26.71
CA SER A 215 2.52 -4.93 -27.65
C SER A 215 3.74 -5.48 -26.91
N LYS A 216 4.43 -6.46 -27.52
CA LYS A 216 5.68 -7.01 -26.99
C LYS A 216 6.77 -5.93 -26.82
N ASN A 217 6.77 -4.91 -27.67
CA ASN A 217 7.76 -3.84 -27.64
C ASN A 217 7.57 -2.89 -26.45
N ASP A 218 6.38 -2.86 -25.85
CA ASP A 218 6.02 -1.93 -24.80
C ASP A 218 6.17 -2.52 -23.39
N LEU A 219 6.62 -3.78 -23.26
CA LEU A 219 6.74 -4.46 -21.97
C LEU A 219 7.57 -3.69 -20.92
N GLY A 220 8.57 -2.93 -21.36
CA GLY A 220 9.38 -2.10 -20.46
C GLY A 220 8.59 -0.98 -19.77
N LEU A 221 7.43 -0.59 -20.31
CA LEU A 221 6.53 0.41 -19.71
C LEU A 221 5.67 -0.18 -18.59
N TYR A 222 5.50 -1.50 -18.57
CA TYR A 222 4.53 -2.18 -17.71
C TYR A 222 5.15 -3.03 -16.63
N VAL A 223 6.42 -3.41 -16.76
CA VAL A 223 7.18 -4.11 -15.73
C VAL A 223 8.62 -3.62 -15.65
N PHE A 224 8.98 -3.01 -14.53
CA PHE A 224 10.28 -2.38 -14.34
C PHE A 224 10.67 -2.28 -12.86
N ALA A 225 11.98 -2.30 -12.58
CA ALA A 225 12.50 -1.96 -11.27
C ALA A 225 12.51 -0.44 -11.08
N SER A 226 12.22 0.02 -9.87
CA SER A 226 12.20 1.43 -9.52
C SER A 226 12.92 1.67 -8.19
N LYS A 227 13.60 2.83 -8.10
CA LYS A 227 14.24 3.35 -6.90
C LYS A 227 13.62 4.70 -6.55
N PRO A 228 13.63 5.13 -5.28
CA PRO A 228 13.06 6.41 -4.89
C PRO A 228 13.73 7.57 -5.64
N SER A 229 12.91 8.47 -6.17
CA SER A 229 13.32 9.59 -7.04
C SER A 229 12.94 10.92 -6.41
N SER A 230 13.55 12.01 -6.88
CA SER A 230 13.18 13.36 -6.49
C SER A 230 11.73 13.69 -6.85
N GLY A 231 11.09 14.53 -6.04
CA GLY A 231 9.79 15.13 -6.30
C GLY A 231 9.81 16.17 -7.44
N ALA A 232 8.70 16.92 -7.53
CA ALA A 232 8.48 17.91 -8.57
C ALA A 232 9.56 19.02 -8.57
N ALA A 233 10.06 19.35 -9.76
CA ALA A 233 11.09 20.37 -9.97
C ALA A 233 10.77 21.24 -11.19
N ILE A 234 11.28 22.47 -11.19
CA ILE A 234 11.20 23.39 -12.33
C ILE A 234 12.55 23.38 -13.04
N PHE A 235 12.56 22.97 -14.32
CA PHE A 235 13.73 23.10 -15.17
C PHE A 235 13.77 24.49 -15.78
N ARG A 236 14.90 25.20 -15.63
CA ARG A 236 15.18 26.45 -16.35
C ARG A 236 16.27 26.15 -17.39
N PHE A 237 15.97 26.45 -18.65
CA PHE A 237 16.87 26.31 -19.79
C PHE A 237 17.47 27.66 -20.17
#